data_AF-A0A662FDY9-F1
#
_entry.id   AF-A0A662FDY9-F1
#
_cell.length_a   1.000
_cell.length_b   1.000
_cell.length_c   1.000
_cell.angle_alpha   90.00
_cell.angle_beta   90.00
_cell.angle_gamma   90.00
#
_symmetry.space_group_name_H-M   'P 1'
#
loop_
_entity.id
_entity.type
_entity.pdbx_description
1 polymer ?
#
loop_
_entity_poly.entity_id
_entity_poly.type
_entity_poly.pdbx_seq_one_letter_code
_entity_poly.pdbx_strand_id
1 'polypeptide(L)'
;MQLMTEELKKTLPKMYSSEDTKLEDKIVYAKFFTPDSNWTWFILEWDGEDTLFAMVHGHFEELGNVSLSELESVRGPMGLKIERDLHFTPTKYSEIEELKC
;
A
#
# COMPACT_ATOMS: atom_id res chain seq x y z
N MET A 1 8.84 2.89 13.45
CA MET A 1 9.24 2.66 12.04
C MET A 1 8.55 3.71 11.17
N GLN A 2 9.21 4.19 10.10
CA GLN A 2 8.57 5.05 9.09
C GLN A 2 8.01 4.18 7.96
N LEU A 3 6.79 4.47 7.52
CA LEU A 3 6.15 3.75 6.41
C LEU A 3 6.85 4.09 5.08
N MET A 4 7.08 5.38 4.83
CA MET A 4 7.69 5.87 3.61
C MET A 4 9.21 6.10 3.76
N THR A 5 10.03 5.25 3.13
CA THR A 5 11.50 5.38 3.14
C THR A 5 12.00 6.19 1.95
N GLU A 6 13.21 6.77 2.06
CA GLU A 6 13.85 7.49 0.93
C GLU A 6 14.06 6.62 -0.32
N GLU A 7 14.16 5.30 -0.16
CA GLU A 7 14.19 4.36 -1.26
C GLU A 7 12.81 4.23 -1.91
N LEU A 8 11.76 4.02 -1.09
CA LEU A 8 10.40 3.85 -1.57
C LEU A 8 9.89 5.11 -2.31
N LYS A 9 10.26 6.30 -1.83
CA LYS A 9 9.99 7.58 -2.49
C LYS A 9 10.58 7.69 -3.90
N LYS A 10 11.69 7.01 -4.18
CA LYS A 10 12.36 7.01 -5.48
C LYS A 10 11.84 5.93 -6.42
N THR A 11 11.32 4.84 -5.86
CA THR A 11 10.82 3.70 -6.65
C THR A 11 9.34 3.80 -6.98
N LEU A 12 8.55 4.45 -6.13
CA LEU A 12 7.12 4.61 -6.38
C LEU A 12 6.87 5.46 -7.63
N PRO A 13 6.04 4.97 -8.57
CA PRO A 13 5.64 5.76 -9.71
C PRO A 13 4.76 6.93 -9.27
N LYS A 14 4.81 8.00 -10.05
CA LYS A 14 3.96 9.17 -9.83
C LYS A 14 2.49 8.80 -10.05
N MET A 15 1.58 9.40 -9.29
CA MET A 15 0.14 9.36 -9.54
C MET A 15 -0.22 9.44 -11.02
N TYR A 16 -1.13 8.57 -11.45
CA TYR A 16 -1.65 8.39 -12.80
C TYR A 16 -0.64 7.89 -13.85
N SER A 17 0.58 7.52 -13.46
CA SER A 17 1.59 7.06 -14.44
C SER A 17 1.25 5.71 -15.07
N SER A 18 0.34 4.94 -14.47
CA SER A 18 -0.07 3.63 -14.98
C SER A 18 -1.57 3.55 -15.29
N GLU A 19 -2.23 4.66 -15.64
CA GLU A 19 -3.69 4.71 -15.92
C GLU A 19 -4.11 3.75 -17.04
N ASP A 20 -3.33 3.64 -18.11
CA ASP A 20 -3.58 2.71 -19.23
C ASP A 20 -3.22 1.24 -18.91
N THR A 21 -2.62 0.98 -17.75
CA THR A 21 -2.24 -0.37 -17.31
C THR A 21 -3.39 -1.00 -16.54
N LYS A 22 -3.80 -2.19 -16.96
CA LYS A 22 -4.82 -2.96 -16.22
C LYS A 22 -4.35 -3.25 -14.81
N LEU A 23 -5.29 -3.29 -13.86
CA LEU A 23 -4.97 -3.56 -12.44
C LEU A 23 -4.12 -4.82 -12.26
N GLU A 24 -4.48 -5.92 -12.94
CA GLU A 24 -3.78 -7.22 -12.88
C GLU A 24 -2.28 -7.14 -13.25
N ASP A 25 -1.91 -6.18 -14.10
CA ASP A 25 -0.55 -5.97 -14.60
C ASP A 25 0.20 -4.87 -13.84
N LYS A 26 -0.47 -4.11 -12.96
CA LYS A 26 0.20 -3.07 -12.16
C LYS A 26 1.17 -3.69 -11.16
N ILE A 27 2.24 -2.96 -10.85
CA ILE A 27 3.20 -3.35 -9.83
C ILE A 27 2.77 -2.75 -8.49
N VAL A 28 2.73 -3.58 -7.45
CA VAL A 28 2.64 -3.15 -6.07
C VAL A 28 4.05 -3.01 -5.53
N TYR A 29 4.39 -1.85 -4.99
CA TYR A 29 5.75 -1.51 -4.56
C TYR A 29 5.97 -1.65 -3.06
N ALA A 30 4.91 -1.54 -2.26
CA ALA A 30 4.98 -1.71 -0.81
C ALA A 30 3.70 -2.33 -0.28
N LYS A 31 3.84 -3.03 0.85
CA LYS A 31 2.74 -3.58 1.63
C LYS A 31 2.78 -2.97 3.02
N PHE A 32 1.73 -2.24 3.39
CA PHE A 32 1.52 -1.76 4.75
C PHE A 32 0.44 -2.61 5.41
N PHE A 33 0.55 -2.86 6.70
CA PHE A 33 -0.39 -3.72 7.41
C PHE A 33 -0.55 -3.30 8.86
N THR A 34 -1.69 -3.66 9.43
CA THR A 34 -1.92 -3.57 10.87
C THR A 34 -1.43 -4.86 11.55
N PRO A 35 -0.52 -4.79 12.54
CA PRO A 35 -0.02 -6.00 13.21
C PRO A 35 -1.03 -6.60 14.20
N ASP A 36 -2.02 -5.81 14.62
CA ASP A 36 -3.05 -6.16 15.61
C ASP A 36 -4.47 -6.16 15.03
N SER A 37 -4.62 -6.10 13.70
CA SER A 37 -5.92 -6.19 13.02
C SER A 37 -5.77 -6.82 11.63
N ASN A 38 -6.84 -6.88 10.84
CA ASN A 38 -6.86 -7.57 9.54
C ASN A 38 -6.88 -6.61 8.34
N TRP A 39 -6.19 -5.47 8.44
CA TRP A 39 -6.09 -4.48 7.36
C TRP A 39 -4.70 -4.46 6.73
N THR A 40 -4.68 -4.45 5.40
CA THR A 40 -3.48 -4.36 4.56
C THR A 40 -3.71 -3.34 3.44
N TRP A 41 -2.68 -2.57 3.12
CA TRP A 41 -2.64 -1.63 2.00
C TRP A 41 -1.49 -2.00 1.07
N PHE A 42 -1.83 -2.34 -0.17
CA PHE A 42 -0.88 -2.62 -1.23
C PHE A 42 -0.69 -1.36 -2.06
N ILE A 43 0.48 -0.72 -1.96
CA ILE A 43 0.75 0.60 -2.53
C ILE A 43 1.23 0.48 -3.98
N LEU A 44 0.56 1.20 -4.89
CA LEU A 44 0.84 1.20 -6.32
C LEU A 44 1.52 2.49 -6.78
N GLU A 45 1.01 3.64 -6.36
CA GLU A 45 1.50 4.97 -6.80
C GLU A 45 1.51 5.97 -5.65
N TRP A 46 2.25 7.06 -5.81
CA TRP A 46 2.32 8.16 -4.84
C TRP A 46 2.38 9.52 -5.54
N ASP A 47 1.75 10.53 -4.96
CA ASP A 47 1.76 11.90 -5.47
C ASP A 47 3.07 12.66 -5.19
N GLY A 48 3.90 12.14 -4.27
CA GLY A 48 5.14 12.78 -3.82
C GLY A 48 5.00 13.57 -2.51
N GLU A 49 3.79 13.63 -1.94
CA GLU A 49 3.47 14.37 -0.73
C GLU A 49 2.74 13.49 0.29
N ASP A 50 1.45 13.20 0.09
CA ASP A 50 0.61 12.53 1.08
C ASP A 50 -0.30 11.45 0.47
N THR A 51 -0.75 11.60 -0.78
CA THR A 51 -1.73 10.70 -1.38
C THR A 51 -1.08 9.48 -2.01
N LEU A 52 -1.48 8.30 -1.55
CA LEU A 52 -1.10 7.01 -2.08
C LEU A 52 -2.27 6.39 -2.86
N PHE A 53 -2.00 5.82 -4.04
CA PHE A 53 -2.97 4.94 -4.70
C PHE A 53 -2.70 3.51 -4.24
N ALA A 54 -3.71 2.87 -3.64
CA ALA A 54 -3.56 1.59 -2.96
C ALA A 54 -4.74 0.65 -3.23
N MET A 55 -4.47 -0.66 -3.19
CA MET A 55 -5.50 -1.67 -2.91
C MET A 55 -5.58 -1.89 -1.41
N VAL A 56 -6.72 -1.55 -0.82
CA VAL A 56 -7.06 -1.80 0.57
C VAL A 56 -7.70 -3.17 0.67
N HIS A 57 -7.14 -4.04 1.49
CA HIS A 57 -7.61 -5.41 1.71
C HIS A 57 -7.83 -5.66 3.21
N GLY A 58 -8.98 -6.24 3.54
CA GLY A 58 -9.35 -6.57 4.91
C GLY A 58 -10.78 -7.09 4.99
N HIS A 59 -11.68 -6.36 5.65
CA HIS A 59 -13.10 -6.74 5.68
C HIS A 59 -13.82 -6.49 4.34
N PHE A 60 -13.32 -5.55 3.56
CA PHE A 60 -13.75 -5.26 2.20
C PHE A 60 -12.52 -4.91 1.38
N GLU A 61 -12.66 -5.04 0.07
CA GLU A 61 -11.62 -4.67 -0.88
C GLU A 61 -11.98 -3.34 -1.54
N GLU A 62 -11.03 -2.42 -1.58
CA GLU A 62 -11.20 -1.11 -2.19
C GLU A 62 -9.92 -0.70 -2.93
N LEU A 63 -10.05 -0.43 -4.22
CA LEU A 63 -8.98 0.22 -4.99
C LEU A 63 -9.21 1.73 -4.98
N GLY A 64 -8.30 2.49 -4.38
CA GLY A 64 -8.52 3.93 -4.24
C GLY A 64 -7.35 4.69 -3.65
N ASN A 65 -7.62 5.95 -3.32
CA ASN A 65 -6.64 6.86 -2.74
C ASN A 65 -6.70 6.80 -1.21
N VAL A 66 -5.55 6.77 -0.56
CA VAL A 66 -5.39 6.83 0.90
C VAL A 66 -4.34 7.86 1.28
N SER A 67 -4.47 8.48 2.46
CA SER A 67 -3.50 9.46 2.96
C SER A 67 -2.40 8.78 3.78
N LEU A 68 -1.14 9.05 3.45
CA LEU A 68 0.02 8.58 4.20
C LEU A 68 -0.02 9.07 5.65
N SER A 69 -0.29 10.35 5.87
CA SER A 69 -0.37 10.94 7.20
C SER A 69 -1.52 10.34 8.03
N GLU A 70 -2.66 10.03 7.41
CA GLU A 70 -3.72 9.27 8.07
C GLU A 70 -3.24 7.89 8.49
N LEU A 71 -2.63 7.12 7.58
CA LEU A 71 -2.08 5.79 7.88
C LEU A 71 -1.06 5.83 9.04
N GLU A 72 -0.19 6.84 9.09
CA GLU A 72 0.78 7.00 10.19
C GLU A 72 0.11 7.36 11.54
N SER A 73 -1.07 7.98 11.49
CA SER A 73 -1.87 8.34 12.67
C SER A 73 -2.70 7.18 13.21
N VAL A 74 -3.09 6.22 12.36
CA VAL A 74 -3.94 5.07 12.72
C VAL A 74 -3.30 4.25 13.84
N ARG A 75 -4.15 3.82 14.77
CA ARG A 75 -3.81 2.85 15.83
C ARG A 75 -4.82 1.72 15.79
N GLY A 76 -4.33 0.49 15.78
CA GLY A 76 -5.17 -0.69 15.85
C GLY A 76 -5.75 -0.94 17.25
N PRO A 77 -6.51 -2.03 17.43
CA PRO A 77 -7.20 -2.35 18.68
C PRO A 77 -6.29 -2.47 19.91
N MET A 78 -5.02 -2.85 19.72
CA MET A 78 -4.02 -2.94 20.79
C MET A 78 -3.16 -1.66 20.90
N GLY A 79 -3.51 -0.61 20.16
CA GLY A 79 -2.77 0.63 20.11
C GLY A 79 -1.49 0.56 19.25
N LEU A 80 -1.31 -0.50 18.46
CA LEU A 80 -0.15 -0.63 17.57
C LEU A 80 -0.31 0.25 16.33
N LYS A 81 0.83 0.68 15.77
CA LYS A 81 0.87 1.45 14.53
C LYS A 81 0.77 0.51 13.32
N ILE A 82 0.37 1.06 12.19
CA ILE A 82 0.59 0.41 10.90
C ILE A 82 2.10 0.23 10.69
N GLU A 83 2.46 -0.92 10.13
CA GLU A 83 3.82 -1.31 9.79
C GLU A 83 3.96 -1.53 8.29
N ARG A 84 5.20 -1.45 7.80
CA ARG A 84 5.57 -1.78 6.42
C ARG A 84 6.26 -3.14 6.43
N ASP A 85 5.86 -4.02 5.53
CA ASP A 85 6.52 -5.29 5.30
C ASP A 85 7.93 -5.05 4.71
N LEU A 86 8.96 -5.50 5.42
CA LEU A 86 10.36 -5.33 5.02
C LEU A 86 10.83 -6.39 4.02
N HIS A 87 10.08 -7.48 3.87
CA HIS A 87 10.40 -8.60 2.98
C HIS A 87 9.57 -8.57 1.70
N PHE A 88 8.58 -7.67 1.62
CA PHE A 88 7.82 -7.44 0.41
C PHE A 88 8.70 -6.81 -0.68
N THR A 89 8.84 -7.51 -1.79
CA THR A 89 9.49 -6.99 -3.00
C THR A 89 8.44 -6.53 -4.00
N PRO A 90 8.75 -5.54 -4.88
CA PRO A 90 7.83 -5.13 -5.93
C PRO A 90 7.33 -6.33 -6.74
N THR A 91 6.01 -6.52 -6.76
CA THR A 91 5.34 -7.72 -7.28
C THR A 91 4.13 -7.31 -8.11
N LYS A 92 3.82 -8.05 -9.17
CA LYS A 92 2.60 -7.78 -9.95
C LYS A 92 1.36 -8.01 -9.10
N TYR A 93 0.35 -7.17 -9.27
CA TYR A 93 -0.91 -7.28 -8.55
C TYR A 93 -1.50 -8.70 -8.63
N SER A 94 -1.55 -9.27 -9.84
CA SER A 94 -2.06 -10.63 -10.08
C SER A 94 -1.26 -11.77 -9.42
N GLU A 95 -0.03 -11.51 -8.98
CA GLU A 95 0.84 -12.51 -8.39
C GLU A 95 0.71 -12.57 -6.85
N ILE A 96 0.15 -11.53 -6.23
CA ILE A 96 -0.04 -11.42 -4.77
C ILE A 96 -1.09 -12.44 -4.31
N GLU A 97 -0.70 -13.38 -3.45
CA GLU A 97 -1.56 -14.48 -3.03
C GLU A 97 -2.74 -14.01 -2.16
N GLU A 98 -2.54 -13.01 -1.32
CA GLU A 98 -3.59 -12.47 -0.44
C GLU A 98 -4.72 -11.76 -1.21
N LEU A 99 -4.49 -11.41 -2.47
CA LEU A 99 -5.47 -10.78 -3.35
C LEU A 99 -6.11 -11.78 -4.33
N LYS A 100 -5.79 -13.07 -4.22
CA LYS A 100 -6.42 -14.12 -5.02
C LYS A 100 -7.69 -14.59 -4.30
N CYS A 101 -8.83 -14.51 -5.00
CA CYS A 101 -10.10 -15.09 -4.57
C CYS A 101 -10.04 -16.63 -4.45
#